data_AF-A0A960I871-F1
#
_entry.id   AF-A0A960I871-F1
#
_cell.length_a   1.000
_cell.length_b   1.000
_cell.length_c   1.000
_cell.angle_alpha   90.00
_cell.angle_beta   90.00
_cell.angle_gamma   90.00
#
_symmetry.space_group_name_H-M   'P 1'
#
loop_
_entity.id
_entity.type
_entity.pdbx_description
1 polymer ?
#
loop_
_entity_poly.entity_id
_entity_poly.type
_entity_poly.pdbx_seq_one_letter_code
_entity_poly.pdbx_strand_id
1 'polypeptide(L)'
;MSIQRRIQDQLEDIERRYNELLDDLQDRLPDRAAEWMERARELNADIRRQLTDAGKRLIGQDEDDAADADEASESSGETGDAGAPAPPAAPPAKKSAEPKLADMSRAELYERAKELDIEGRSRMSKAQLVAAIRRTG
;
A
#
# COMPACT_ATOMS: atom_id res chain seq x y z
N MET A 1 -43.31 15.66 -18.26
CA MET A 1 -42.12 15.27 -17.46
C MET A 1 -41.70 16.46 -16.62
N SER A 2 -41.71 16.31 -15.29
CA SER A 2 -41.47 17.43 -14.37
C SER A 2 -39.97 17.74 -14.29
N ILE A 3 -39.61 19.03 -14.27
CA ILE A 3 -38.21 19.52 -14.23
C ILE A 3 -37.45 18.92 -13.05
N GLN A 4 -38.12 18.69 -11.91
CA GLN A 4 -37.52 18.06 -10.73
C GLN A 4 -37.00 16.64 -10.99
N ARG A 5 -37.69 15.84 -11.81
CA ARG A 5 -37.25 14.46 -12.10
C ARG A 5 -35.96 14.46 -12.92
N ARG A 6 -35.87 15.36 -13.91
CA ARG A 6 -34.66 15.55 -14.72
C ARG A 6 -33.45 15.98 -13.87
N ILE A 7 -33.66 16.82 -12.87
CA ILE A 7 -32.60 17.25 -11.95
C ILE A 7 -32.14 16.08 -11.06
N GLN A 8 -33.07 15.27 -10.54
CA GLN A 8 -32.73 14.07 -9.79
C GLN A 8 -31.93 13.08 -10.65
N ASP A 9 -32.39 12.80 -11.87
CA ASP A 9 -31.70 11.89 -12.79
C ASP A 9 -30.27 12.39 -13.10
N GLN A 10 -30.08 13.70 -13.25
CA GLN A 10 -28.76 14.30 -13.47
C GLN A 10 -27.84 14.16 -12.25
N LEU A 11 -28.37 14.32 -11.03
CA LEU A 11 -27.60 14.16 -9.80
C LEU A 11 -27.16 12.71 -9.61
N GLU A 12 -28.05 11.74 -9.86
CA GLU A 12 -27.69 10.32 -9.79
C GLU A 12 -26.62 9.94 -10.83
N ASP A 13 -26.68 10.51 -12.03
CA ASP A 13 -25.66 10.28 -13.06
C ASP A 13 -24.29 10.86 -12.66
N ILE A 14 -24.28 12.06 -12.06
CA ILE A 14 -23.06 12.68 -11.55
C ILE A 14 -22.47 11.86 -10.40
N GLU A 15 -23.31 11.42 -9.46
CA GLU A 15 -22.90 10.59 -8.32
C GLU A 15 -22.33 9.24 -8.78
N ARG A 16 -22.96 8.60 -9.78
CA ARG A 16 -22.44 7.36 -10.37
C ARG A 16 -21.04 7.55 -10.94
N ARG A 17 -20.86 8.58 -11.78
CA ARG A 17 -19.56 8.88 -12.40
C ARG A 17 -18.49 9.19 -11.36
N TYR A 18 -18.86 9.91 -10.30
CA TYR A 18 -17.93 10.19 -9.21
C TYR A 18 -17.46 8.92 -8.50
N ASN A 19 -18.38 8.00 -8.19
CA ASN A 19 -18.04 6.75 -7.54
C ASN A 19 -17.20 5.83 -8.43
N GLU A 20 -17.50 5.75 -9.72
CA GLU A 20 -16.68 5.02 -10.71
C GLU A 20 -15.24 5.57 -10.75
N LEU A 21 -15.10 6.90 -10.78
CA LEU A 21 -13.79 7.55 -10.73
C LEU A 21 -13.04 7.27 -9.42
N LEU A 22 -13.75 7.19 -8.31
CA LEU A 22 -13.16 6.91 -7.00
C LEU A 22 -12.64 5.48 -6.91
N ASP A 23 -13.37 4.53 -7.47
CA ASP A 23 -12.97 3.12 -7.54
C ASP A 23 -11.77 2.94 -8.46
N ASP A 24 -11.81 3.51 -9.67
CA ASP A 24 -10.68 3.50 -10.61
C ASP A 24 -9.40 4.09 -9.98
N LEU A 25 -9.56 5.15 -9.18
CA LEU A 25 -8.43 5.76 -8.48
C LEU A 25 -7.91 4.85 -7.36
N GLN A 26 -8.80 4.26 -6.57
CA GLN A 26 -8.41 3.36 -5.48
C GLN A 26 -7.75 2.08 -5.96
N ASP A 27 -8.14 1.55 -7.12
CA ASP A 27 -7.51 0.37 -7.70
C ASP A 27 -6.14 0.68 -8.29
N ARG A 28 -5.92 1.90 -8.81
CA ARG A 28 -4.64 2.31 -9.41
C ARG A 28 -3.63 2.88 -8.42
N LEU A 29 -4.10 3.31 -7.23
CA LEU A 29 -3.23 3.87 -6.19
C LEU A 29 -2.17 2.90 -5.67
N PRO A 30 -2.45 1.61 -5.41
CA PRO A 30 -1.45 0.63 -4.97
C PRO A 30 -0.33 0.46 -5.98
N ASP A 31 -0.67 0.34 -7.26
CA ASP A 31 0.30 0.15 -8.34
C ASP A 31 1.20 1.38 -8.48
N ARG A 32 0.61 2.58 -8.49
CA ARG A 32 1.39 3.82 -8.48
C ARG A 32 2.25 3.94 -7.22
N ALA A 33 1.72 3.61 -6.05
CA ALA A 33 2.50 3.66 -4.82
C ALA A 33 3.67 2.68 -4.86
N ALA A 34 3.48 1.49 -5.42
CA ALA A 34 4.53 0.49 -5.62
C ALA A 34 5.63 1.00 -6.55
N GLU A 35 5.27 1.58 -7.71
CA GLU A 35 6.22 2.20 -8.64
C GLU A 35 7.05 3.30 -7.96
N TRP A 36 6.39 4.18 -7.21
CA TRP A 36 7.07 5.26 -6.48
C TRP A 36 8.00 4.74 -5.38
N MET A 37 7.58 3.70 -4.65
CA MET A 37 8.43 3.06 -3.64
C MET A 37 9.65 2.38 -4.26
N GLU A 38 9.50 1.71 -5.40
CA GLU A 38 10.62 1.07 -6.08
C GLU A 38 11.63 2.10 -6.59
N ARG A 39 11.14 3.18 -7.20
CA ARG A 39 11.99 4.31 -7.60
C ARG A 39 12.72 4.95 -6.41
N ALA A 40 12.06 5.06 -5.26
CA ALA A 40 12.69 5.57 -4.04
C ALA A 40 13.78 4.62 -3.51
N ARG A 41 13.58 3.30 -3.62
CA ARG A 41 14.61 2.30 -3.27
C ARG A 41 15.83 2.41 -4.18
N GLU A 42 15.61 2.48 -5.49
CA GLU A 42 16.68 2.63 -6.48
C GLU A 42 17.51 3.88 -6.21
N LEU A 43 16.84 5.02 -5.98
CA LEU A 43 17.51 6.29 -5.68
C LEU A 43 18.29 6.23 -4.37
N ASN A 44 17.76 5.58 -3.33
CA ASN A 44 18.48 5.39 -2.08
C ASN A 44 19.72 4.49 -2.24
N ALA A 45 19.61 3.43 -3.04
CA ALA A 45 20.75 2.55 -3.37
C ALA A 45 21.84 3.31 -4.12
N ASP A 46 21.47 4.16 -5.08
CA ASP A 46 22.42 4.98 -5.84
C ASP A 46 23.13 6.00 -4.93
N ILE A 47 22.39 6.71 -4.07
CA ILE A 47 22.98 7.62 -3.08
C ILE A 47 24.00 6.89 -2.19
N ARG A 48 23.65 5.70 -1.68
CA ARG A 48 24.56 4.90 -0.85
C ARG A 48 25.82 4.49 -1.60
N ARG A 49 25.69 4.10 -2.86
CA ARG A 49 26.84 3.76 -3.72
C ARG A 49 27.75 4.97 -3.91
N GLN A 50 27.18 6.11 -4.29
CA GLN A 50 27.94 7.35 -4.47
C GLN A 50 28.66 7.78 -3.19
N LEU A 51 28.01 7.66 -2.03
CA LEU A 51 28.62 7.95 -0.73
C LEU A 51 29.76 6.98 -0.41
N THR A 52 29.61 5.69 -0.73
CA THR A 52 30.66 4.69 -0.53
C THR A 52 31.86 4.98 -1.43
N ASP A 53 31.63 5.27 -2.71
CA ASP A 53 32.68 5.59 -3.68
C ASP A 53 33.38 6.90 -3.33
N ALA A 54 32.63 7.92 -2.90
CA ALA A 54 33.18 9.18 -2.41
C ALA A 54 34.01 8.99 -1.13
N GLY A 55 33.53 8.14 -0.21
CA GLY A 55 34.25 7.78 1.01
C GLY A 55 35.58 7.11 0.70
N LYS A 56 35.60 6.12 -0.20
CA LYS A 56 36.84 5.44 -0.66
C LYS A 56 37.85 6.42 -1.22
N ARG A 57 37.41 7.34 -2.09
CA ARG A 57 38.26 8.39 -2.67
C ARG A 57 38.81 9.36 -1.62
N LEU A 58 38.02 9.71 -0.61
CA LEU A 58 38.44 10.62 0.46
C LEU A 58 39.41 9.97 1.46
N ILE A 59 39.27 8.66 1.70
CA ILE A 59 40.13 7.90 2.61
C ILE A 59 41.47 7.53 1.93
N GLY A 60 41.60 7.74 0.62
CA GLY A 60 42.84 7.45 -0.11
C GLY A 60 43.13 5.95 -0.20
N GLN A 61 42.11 5.10 -0.11
CA GLN A 61 42.20 3.67 -0.41
C GLN A 61 42.07 3.49 -1.92
N ASP A 62 43.07 3.97 -2.66
CA ASP A 62 43.45 3.38 -3.95
C ASP A 62 44.38 2.20 -3.62
N GLU A 63 43.84 1.15 -3.01
CA GLU A 63 44.58 -0.11 -2.94
C GLU A 63 44.32 -0.87 -4.22
N ASP A 64 45.38 -0.97 -5.01
CA ASP A 64 45.53 -1.87 -6.15
C ASP A 64 44.81 -3.21 -5.88
N ASP A 65 43.70 -3.45 -6.58
CA ASP A 65 43.18 -4.82 -6.80
C ASP A 65 44.19 -5.53 -7.71
N ALA A 66 45.29 -5.98 -7.09
CA ALA A 66 46.13 -7.02 -7.62
C ALA A 66 45.28 -8.29 -7.76
N ALA A 67 45.33 -8.85 -8.96
CA ALA A 67 44.73 -10.13 -9.29
C ALA A 67 45.22 -11.26 -8.37
N ASP A 68 44.29 -12.19 -8.08
CA ASP A 68 44.49 -13.59 -7.68
C ASP A 68 45.11 -13.88 -6.29
N ALA A 69 44.26 -14.32 -5.34
CA ALA A 69 44.17 -15.73 -4.89
C ALA A 69 43.66 -15.89 -3.43
N ASP A 70 42.55 -16.61 -3.29
CA ASP A 70 42.23 -17.63 -2.26
C ASP A 70 42.75 -17.45 -0.80
N GLU A 71 41.87 -17.10 0.14
CA GLU A 71 41.50 -17.95 1.28
C GLU A 71 40.46 -17.28 2.20
N ALA A 72 39.59 -18.10 2.78
CA ALA A 72 38.57 -17.72 3.74
C ALA A 72 39.17 -17.26 5.08
N SER A 73 38.68 -16.15 5.64
CA SER A 73 38.71 -15.94 7.09
C SER A 73 37.59 -15.02 7.54
N GLU A 74 36.77 -15.57 8.43
CA GLU A 74 35.74 -14.89 9.18
C GLU A 74 36.35 -13.76 10.03
N SER A 75 35.75 -12.58 10.00
CA SER A 75 35.94 -11.57 11.05
C SER A 75 34.67 -10.77 11.25
N SER A 76 34.03 -11.06 12.37
CA SER A 76 32.92 -10.28 12.93
C SER A 76 33.31 -8.81 13.11
N GLY A 77 32.39 -7.94 12.71
CA GLY A 77 32.39 -6.51 13.00
C GLY A 77 30.95 -6.04 13.14
N GLU A 78 30.35 -6.38 14.28
CA GLU A 78 29.04 -5.90 14.72
C GLU A 78 29.13 -4.45 15.19
N THR A 79 28.25 -3.56 14.70
CA THR A 79 27.35 -2.67 15.47
C THR A 79 26.89 -1.47 14.62
N GLY A 80 25.58 -1.25 14.57
CA GLY A 80 24.99 -0.07 13.93
C GLY A 80 23.51 -0.22 13.59
N ASP A 81 22.72 -0.61 14.59
CA ASP A 81 21.26 -0.64 14.59
C ASP A 81 20.60 0.72 14.28
N ALA A 82 19.31 0.64 13.91
CA ALA A 82 18.29 1.70 13.83
C ALA A 82 18.20 2.54 12.55
N GLY A 83 17.24 2.16 11.68
CA GLY A 83 16.75 3.08 10.65
C GLY A 83 15.70 2.53 9.67
N ALA A 84 14.96 1.50 10.02
CA ALA A 84 13.76 1.11 9.29
C ALA A 84 12.60 0.94 10.29
N PRO A 85 11.58 1.80 10.29
CA PRO A 85 10.28 1.32 10.70
C PRO A 85 9.81 0.36 9.61
N ALA A 86 10.02 -0.94 9.83
CA ALA A 86 9.14 -1.94 9.25
C ALA A 86 7.69 -1.52 9.59
N PRO A 87 6.71 -1.64 8.68
CA PRO A 87 5.31 -1.51 9.09
C PRO A 87 5.10 -2.51 10.23
N PRO A 88 4.53 -2.09 11.38
CA PRO A 88 4.43 -2.96 12.53
C PRO A 88 3.66 -4.21 12.13
N ALA A 89 4.33 -5.35 12.26
CA ALA A 89 3.70 -6.66 12.19
C ALA A 89 2.46 -6.64 13.09
N ALA A 90 1.33 -7.01 12.51
CA ALA A 90 0.05 -7.08 13.18
C ALA A 90 0.18 -7.92 14.48
N PRO A 91 -0.45 -7.51 15.59
CA PRO A 91 -0.39 -8.29 16.82
C PRO A 91 -1.08 -9.66 16.64
N PRO A 92 -0.58 -10.73 17.28
CA PRO A 92 -1.24 -12.03 17.29
C PRO A 92 -2.44 -11.95 18.26
N ALA A 93 -3.57 -11.45 17.77
CA ALA A 93 -4.80 -11.36 18.54
C ALA A 93 -5.75 -12.50 18.16
N LYS A 94 -5.74 -13.53 19.02
CA LYS A 94 -6.86 -14.37 19.48
C LYS A 94 -7.94 -14.75 18.46
N LYS A 95 -8.10 -16.07 18.30
CA LYS A 95 -9.31 -16.80 17.88
C LYS A 95 -10.60 -15.98 17.99
N SER A 96 -11.00 -15.41 16.86
CA SER A 96 -12.39 -15.29 16.42
C SER A 96 -12.32 -15.52 14.92
N ALA A 97 -12.69 -16.72 14.47
CA ALA A 97 -12.52 -17.18 13.10
C ALA A 97 -13.58 -16.60 12.16
N GLU A 98 -13.66 -15.27 12.10
CA GLU A 98 -14.32 -14.56 11.01
C GLU A 98 -13.29 -13.59 10.39
N PRO A 99 -13.07 -13.62 9.07
CA PRO A 99 -12.22 -12.61 8.44
C PRO A 99 -12.75 -11.23 8.83
N LYS A 100 -11.91 -10.40 9.45
CA LYS A 100 -12.32 -9.05 9.83
C LYS A 100 -12.75 -8.37 8.55
N LEU A 101 -14.01 -7.96 8.49
CA LEU A 101 -14.58 -7.21 7.36
C LEU A 101 -13.67 -6.04 6.90
N ALA A 102 -12.88 -5.47 7.82
CA ALA A 102 -11.90 -4.43 7.51
C ALA A 102 -10.79 -4.87 6.52
N ASP A 103 -10.43 -6.14 6.54
CA ASP A 103 -9.35 -6.71 5.72
C ASP A 103 -9.85 -7.11 4.32
N MET A 104 -11.16 -7.30 4.16
CA MET A 104 -11.78 -7.62 2.88
C MET A 104 -11.68 -6.45 1.91
N SER A 105 -11.64 -6.72 0.60
CA SER A 105 -11.69 -5.67 -0.41
C SER A 105 -13.06 -4.97 -0.42
N ARG A 106 -13.13 -3.75 -0.97
CA ARG A 106 -14.43 -3.06 -1.10
C ARG A 106 -15.41 -3.86 -1.97
N ALA A 107 -14.93 -4.57 -3.00
CA ALA A 107 -15.74 -5.45 -3.84
C ALA A 107 -16.32 -6.64 -3.06
N GLU A 108 -15.51 -7.30 -2.23
CA GLU A 108 -15.99 -8.38 -1.34
C GLU A 108 -17.01 -7.86 -0.31
N LEU A 109 -16.77 -6.67 0.24
CA LEU A 109 -17.71 -6.00 1.12
C LEU A 109 -18.99 -5.59 0.40
N TYR A 110 -18.90 -5.17 -0.85
CA TYR A 110 -20.05 -4.81 -1.66
C TYR A 110 -20.92 -6.03 -1.97
N GLU A 111 -20.33 -7.16 -2.35
CA GLU A 111 -21.09 -8.40 -2.57
C GLU A 111 -21.73 -8.90 -1.26
N ARG A 112 -21.03 -8.84 -0.12
CA ARG A 112 -21.66 -9.12 1.18
C ARG A 112 -22.79 -8.15 1.53
N ALA A 113 -22.62 -6.85 1.27
CA ALA A 113 -23.67 -5.86 1.50
C ALA A 113 -24.87 -6.07 0.57
N LYS A 114 -24.67 -6.64 -0.61
CA LYS A 114 -25.72 -7.03 -1.56
C LYS A 114 -26.44 -8.30 -1.12
N GLU A 115 -25.74 -9.31 -0.61
CA GLU A 115 -26.34 -10.50 0.00
C GLU A 115 -27.23 -10.13 1.19
N LEU A 116 -26.85 -9.11 1.95
CA LEU A 116 -27.60 -8.56 3.09
C LEU A 116 -28.62 -7.48 2.69
N ASP A 117 -28.81 -7.24 1.39
CA ASP A 117 -29.71 -6.23 0.80
C ASP A 117 -29.62 -4.84 1.45
N ILE A 118 -28.40 -4.39 1.74
CA ILE A 118 -28.14 -3.08 2.35
C ILE A 118 -28.47 -1.98 1.34
N GLU A 119 -29.44 -1.13 1.68
CA GLU A 119 -29.81 0.03 0.86
C GLU A 119 -28.67 1.06 0.82
N GLY A 120 -28.47 1.67 -0.35
CA GLY A 120 -27.40 2.65 -0.53
C GLY A 120 -25.99 2.06 -0.51
N ARG A 121 -25.81 0.73 -0.50
CA ARG A 121 -24.51 0.03 -0.59
C ARG A 121 -23.59 0.57 -1.68
N SER A 122 -24.14 0.92 -2.85
CA SER A 122 -23.41 1.48 -3.98
C SER A 122 -22.85 2.87 -3.71
N ARG A 123 -23.46 3.59 -2.76
CA ARG A 123 -23.04 4.92 -2.28
C ARG A 123 -22.10 4.84 -1.08
N MET A 124 -21.87 3.64 -0.52
CA MET A 124 -21.06 3.46 0.67
C MET A 124 -19.57 3.28 0.32
N SER A 125 -18.72 3.98 1.06
CA SER A 125 -17.27 3.74 1.05
C SER A 125 -16.94 2.40 1.70
N LYS A 126 -15.71 1.89 1.50
CA LYS A 126 -15.25 0.64 2.13
C LYS A 126 -15.53 0.60 3.64
N ALA A 127 -15.21 1.67 4.36
CA ALA A 127 -15.45 1.76 5.80
C ALA A 127 -16.94 1.78 6.16
N GLN A 128 -17.77 2.46 5.35
CA GLN A 128 -19.22 2.48 5.53
C GLN A 128 -19.85 1.12 5.23
N LEU A 129 -19.37 0.40 4.22
CA LEU A 129 -19.79 -0.98 3.94
C LEU A 129 -19.46 -1.91 5.11
N VAL A 130 -18.24 -1.83 5.66
CA VAL A 130 -17.88 -2.60 6.88
C VAL A 130 -18.84 -2.28 8.03
N ALA A 131 -19.11 -1.00 8.27
CA ALA A 131 -19.99 -0.58 9.36
C ALA A 131 -21.44 -1.04 9.13
N ALA A 132 -21.93 -0.94 7.89
CA ALA A 132 -23.28 -1.36 7.53
C ALA A 132 -23.43 -2.88 7.65
N ILE A 133 -22.49 -3.67 7.12
CA ILE A 133 -22.49 -5.13 7.21
C ILE A 133 -22.46 -5.58 8.67
N ARG A 134 -21.66 -4.94 9.53
CA ARG A 134 -21.63 -5.23 10.98
C ARG A 134 -22.89 -4.85 11.73
N ARG A 135 -23.70 -3.94 11.18
CA ARG A 135 -24.95 -3.50 11.80
C ARG A 135 -26.12 -4.37 11.36
N THR A 136 -26.02 -4.99 10.20
CA THR A 136 -27.07 -5.80 9.57
C THR A 136 -26.92 -7.30 9.84
N GLY A 137 -25.69 -7.82 9.87
CA GLY A 137 -25.38 -9.21 10.24
C GLY A 137 -25.21 -9.38 11.74
#